data_AF-A0A847J2G2-F1
#
_entry.id   AF-A0A847J2G2-F1
#
_cell.length_a   1.000
_cell.length_b   1.000
_cell.length_c   1.000
_cell.angle_alpha   90.00
_cell.angle_beta   90.00
_cell.angle_gamma   90.00
#
_symmetry.space_group_name_H-M   'P 1'
#
loop_
_entity.id
_entity.type
_entity.pdbx_description
1 polymer ?
#
loop_
_entity_poly.entity_id
_entity_poly.type
_entity_poly.pdbx_seq_one_letter_code
_entity_poly.pdbx_strand_id
1 'polypeptide(L)'
;SKTSLVIGILASVGGGVRAGETSRDAAEREVFEELGLAIDLAETVPYFWIHFPNGFADEYIVHQDLELDMLNLQQTEVQNVKWASYDEVMSMLTEGTFFPYHQSMLELIFSFSEIGEKT
;
A
#
# COMPACT_ATOMS: atom_id res chain seq x y z
N SER A 1 -10.15 -16.76 6.03
CA SER A 1 -10.27 -15.91 4.83
C SER A 1 -9.46 -14.67 5.12
N LYS A 2 -8.14 -14.75 4.91
CA LYS A 2 -7.19 -13.72 5.32
C LYS A 2 -6.98 -12.84 4.11
N THR A 3 -7.65 -11.70 4.09
CA THR A 3 -7.55 -10.75 2.99
C THR A 3 -6.21 -10.05 3.12
N SER A 4 -5.39 -10.09 2.08
CA SER A 4 -4.10 -9.41 2.05
C SER A 4 -4.29 -7.92 2.24
N LEU A 5 -3.36 -7.30 2.96
CA LEU A 5 -3.34 -5.86 3.13
C LEU A 5 -2.65 -5.38 1.88
N VAL A 6 -3.42 -5.20 0.81
CA VAL A 6 -2.96 -4.30 -0.22
C VAL A 6 -3.12 -2.90 0.39
N ILE A 7 -2.23 -2.55 1.35
CA ILE A 7 -1.68 -1.21 1.31
C ILE A 7 -0.97 -1.22 -0.04
N GLY A 8 -1.70 -0.86 -1.10
CA GLY A 8 -1.06 -0.13 -2.16
C GLY A 8 -0.50 1.06 -1.39
N ILE A 9 0.81 1.04 -1.13
CA ILE A 9 1.52 2.24 -0.73
C ILE A 9 1.50 3.06 -2.02
N LEU A 10 0.31 3.53 -2.39
CA LEU A 10 0.19 4.62 -3.31
C LEU A 10 1.08 5.66 -2.65
N ALA A 11 1.99 6.19 -3.44
CA ALA A 11 2.51 7.53 -3.25
C ALA A 11 1.35 8.55 -3.28
N SER A 12 0.43 8.43 -2.33
CA SER A 12 -0.45 9.43 -1.78
C SER A 12 -0.75 9.12 -0.31
N VAL A 13 0.13 8.44 0.41
CA VAL A 13 0.64 9.13 1.60
C VAL A 13 1.40 10.33 1.04
N GLY A 14 0.95 11.54 1.33
CA GLY A 14 1.36 12.73 0.56
C GLY A 14 2.81 13.18 0.76
N GLY A 15 3.64 12.40 1.47
CA GLY A 15 4.90 12.82 2.06
C GLY A 15 6.12 12.21 1.36
N GLY A 16 6.32 12.59 0.09
CA GLY A 16 7.49 12.15 -0.69
C GLY A 16 8.81 12.20 0.08
N VAL A 17 9.73 11.30 -0.28
CA VAL A 17 11.02 11.07 0.39
C VAL A 17 11.68 12.40 0.79
N ARG A 18 11.90 12.59 2.10
CA ARG A 18 12.55 13.81 2.61
C ARG A 18 14.05 13.74 2.35
N ALA A 19 14.70 14.90 2.28
CA ALA A 19 16.14 14.96 2.06
C ALA A 19 16.89 14.19 3.17
N GLY A 20 17.61 13.13 2.77
CA GLY A 20 18.33 12.25 3.69
C GLY A 20 17.61 10.95 4.06
N GLU A 21 16.35 10.77 3.64
CA GLU A 21 15.61 9.50 3.75
C GLU A 21 15.90 8.58 2.56
N THR A 22 15.89 7.27 2.80
CA THR A 22 15.72 6.26 1.75
C THR A 22 14.23 6.06 1.45
N SER A 23 13.88 5.38 0.35
CA SER A 23 12.47 5.06 0.08
C SER A 23 11.84 4.15 1.13
N ARG A 24 12.66 3.33 1.81
CA ARG A 24 12.24 2.51 2.95
C ARG A 24 11.91 3.35 4.18
N ASP A 25 12.80 4.26 4.54
CA ASP A 25 12.58 5.16 5.69
C ASP A 25 11.31 5.98 5.49
N ALA A 26 11.08 6.45 4.26
CA ALA A 26 9.86 7.16 3.91
C ALA A 26 8.63 6.26 4.05
N ALA A 27 8.63 5.05 3.48
CA ALA A 27 7.50 4.12 3.56
C ALA A 27 7.16 3.72 5.01
N GLU A 28 8.16 3.40 5.83
CA GLU A 28 7.95 3.08 7.25
C GLU A 28 7.37 4.26 8.03
N ARG A 29 7.94 5.47 7.83
CA ARG A 29 7.44 6.70 8.46
C ARG A 29 6.00 6.98 8.05
N GLU A 30 5.71 6.93 6.77
CA GLU A 30 4.40 7.27 6.21
C GLU A 30 3.30 6.33 6.70
N VAL A 31 3.55 5.01 6.69
CA VAL A 31 2.62 4.02 7.22
C VAL A 31 2.38 4.25 8.72
N PHE A 32 3.40 4.65 9.46
CA PHE A 32 3.25 4.99 10.87
C PHE A 32 2.49 6.30 11.10
N GLU A 33 2.81 7.37 10.34
CA GLU A 33 2.15 8.67 10.43
C GLU A 33 0.65 8.54 10.12
N GLU A 34 0.29 7.80 9.06
CA GLU A 34 -1.10 7.69 8.59
C GLU A 34 -1.94 6.64 9.30
N LEU A 35 -1.38 5.47 9.61
CA LEU A 35 -2.12 4.33 10.13
C LEU A 35 -1.80 4.05 11.61
N GLY A 36 -0.74 4.65 12.16
CA GLY A 36 -0.22 4.27 13.47
C GLY A 36 0.40 2.88 13.50
N LEU A 37 0.72 2.31 12.32
CA LEU A 37 1.23 0.96 12.16
C LEU A 37 2.74 0.97 11.96
N ALA A 38 3.48 0.32 12.85
CA ALA A 38 4.90 0.10 12.65
C ALA A 38 5.10 -1.11 11.73
N ILE A 39 5.84 -0.91 10.64
CA ILE A 39 6.32 -1.97 9.74
C ILE A 39 7.85 -1.96 9.72
N ASP A 40 8.46 -3.10 9.40
CA ASP A 40 9.92 -3.26 9.28
C ASP A 40 10.24 -3.68 7.85
N LEU A 41 10.91 -2.79 7.11
CA LEU A 41 11.36 -2.99 5.73
C LEU A 41 12.89 -3.13 5.65
N ALA A 42 13.60 -3.30 6.77
CA ALA A 42 15.06 -3.28 6.82
C ALA A 42 15.73 -4.26 5.84
N GLU A 43 15.11 -5.44 5.64
CA GLU A 43 15.56 -6.48 4.70
C GLU A 43 14.63 -6.62 3.48
N THR A 44 13.70 -5.69 3.29
CA THR A 44 12.76 -5.68 2.18
C THR A 44 13.27 -4.78 1.05
N VAL A 45 13.10 -5.24 -0.18
CA VAL A 45 13.30 -4.44 -1.40
C VAL A 45 11.95 -4.14 -2.04
N PRO A 46 11.80 -3.02 -2.77
CA PRO A 46 10.59 -2.77 -3.54
C PRO A 46 10.30 -3.94 -4.49
N TYR A 47 9.02 -4.30 -4.64
CA TYR A 47 8.61 -5.32 -5.60
C TYR A 47 8.77 -4.81 -7.04
N PHE A 48 8.44 -3.53 -7.25
CA PHE A 48 8.63 -2.82 -8.50
C PHE A 48 8.66 -1.31 -8.24
N TRP A 49 8.93 -0.58 -9.30
CA TRP A 49 9.00 0.86 -9.33
C TRP A 49 8.17 1.35 -10.52
N ILE A 50 7.40 2.41 -10.31
CA ILE A 50 6.55 2.99 -11.33
C ILE A 50 7.07 4.38 -11.68
N HIS A 51 7.08 4.71 -12.97
CA HIS A 51 7.42 6.05 -13.45
C HIS A 51 6.16 6.76 -13.92
N PHE A 52 6.02 8.04 -13.57
CA PHE A 52 4.94 8.91 -13.98
C PHE A 52 5.50 10.28 -14.40
N PRO A 53 4.73 11.15 -15.10
CA PRO A 53 5.30 12.33 -15.77
C PRO A 53 6.16 13.27 -14.90
N ASN A 54 5.93 13.29 -13.59
CA ASN A 54 6.62 14.18 -12.65
C ASN A 54 7.38 13.44 -11.53
N GLY A 55 7.66 12.14 -11.69
CA GLY A 55 8.37 11.39 -10.66
C GLY A 55 8.34 9.89 -10.85
N PHE A 56 8.73 9.19 -9.80
CA PHE A 56 8.64 7.74 -9.69
C PHE A 56 8.28 7.36 -8.26
N ALA A 57 7.78 6.15 -8.07
CA ALA A 57 7.52 5.58 -6.77
C ALA A 57 8.08 4.16 -6.70
N ASP A 58 8.60 3.82 -5.52
CA ASP A 58 8.97 2.45 -5.15
C ASP A 58 7.78 1.81 -4.45
N GLU A 59 7.34 0.64 -4.90
CA GLU A 59 6.15 -0.03 -4.40
C GLU A 59 6.56 -1.22 -3.52
N TYR A 60 6.19 -1.17 -2.25
CA TYR A 60 6.41 -2.24 -1.27
C TYR A 60 5.10 -2.97 -0.98
N ILE A 61 5.18 -4.29 -0.87
CA ILE A 61 4.04 -5.14 -0.50
C ILE A 61 4.39 -5.82 0.82
N VAL A 62 3.52 -5.64 1.82
CA VAL A 62 3.69 -6.20 3.17
C VAL A 62 2.55 -7.18 3.44
N HIS A 63 2.92 -8.41 3.78
CA HIS A 63 1.96 -9.44 4.19
C HIS A 63 1.97 -9.56 5.71
N GLN A 64 0.87 -9.16 6.34
CA GLN A 64 0.69 -9.30 7.79
C GLN A 64 -0.79 -9.47 8.14
N ASP A 65 -1.06 -10.30 9.15
CA ASP A 65 -2.36 -10.36 9.80
C ASP A 65 -2.49 -9.17 10.75
N LEU A 66 -3.56 -8.39 10.63
CA LEU A 66 -3.76 -7.18 11.41
C LEU A 66 -5.25 -6.98 11.75
N GLU A 67 -5.53 -6.69 13.01
CA GLU A 67 -6.86 -6.20 13.42
C GLU A 67 -6.93 -4.69 13.19
N LEU A 68 -7.90 -4.25 12.38
CA LEU A 68 -7.99 -2.84 11.96
C LEU A 68 -8.34 -1.88 13.11
N ASP A 69 -8.92 -2.39 14.20
CA ASP A 69 -9.28 -1.61 15.38
C ASP A 69 -8.05 -1.17 16.21
N MET A 70 -6.89 -1.78 15.97
CA MET A 70 -5.61 -1.38 16.56
C MET A 70 -4.96 -0.20 15.83
N LEU A 71 -5.45 0.18 14.64
CA LEU A 71 -4.90 1.28 13.88
C LEU A 71 -5.27 2.64 14.48
N ASN A 72 -4.32 3.56 14.49
CA ASN A 72 -4.52 4.94 14.92
C ASN A 72 -4.39 5.87 13.72
N LEU A 73 -5.51 6.07 13.03
CA LEU A 73 -5.53 6.76 11.74
C LEU A 73 -5.34 8.27 11.88
N GLN A 74 -4.49 8.85 11.03
CA GLN A 74 -4.39 10.28 10.83
C GLN A 74 -5.62 10.79 10.08
N GLN A 75 -6.63 11.23 10.82
CA GLN A 75 -7.93 11.66 10.29
C GLN A 75 -7.89 12.83 9.30
N THR A 76 -6.75 13.51 9.10
CA THR A 76 -6.61 14.54 8.04
C THR A 76 -6.32 13.96 6.67
N GLU A 77 -5.73 12.75 6.62
CA GLU A 77 -5.30 12.08 5.38
C GLU A 77 -6.09 10.79 5.18
N VAL A 78 -6.28 9.99 6.24
CA VAL A 78 -6.99 8.71 6.19
C VAL A 78 -8.30 8.78 6.97
N GLN A 79 -9.42 8.70 6.25
CA GLN A 79 -10.76 8.73 6.84
C GLN A 79 -11.22 7.37 7.36
N ASN A 80 -10.83 6.29 6.68
CA ASN A 80 -11.27 4.93 7.00
C ASN A 80 -10.34 3.90 6.35
N VAL A 81 -10.35 2.69 6.90
CA VAL A 81 -9.58 1.55 6.42
C VAL A 81 -10.48 0.32 6.35
N LYS A 82 -10.32 -0.48 5.29
CA LYS A 82 -10.98 -1.77 5.18
C LYS A 82 -10.07 -2.76 4.46
N TRP A 83 -10.25 -4.03 4.78
CA TRP A 83 -9.77 -5.11 3.92
C TRP A 83 -10.64 -5.19 2.67
N ALA A 84 -10.03 -5.40 1.51
CA ALA A 84 -10.74 -5.57 0.25
C ALA A 84 -10.06 -6.69 -0.57
N SER A 85 -10.88 -7.57 -1.13
CA SER A 85 -10.47 -8.57 -2.11
C SER A 85 -10.21 -7.93 -3.48
N TYR A 86 -9.54 -8.69 -4.36
CA TYR A 86 -9.33 -8.28 -5.76
C TYR A 86 -10.65 -7.89 -6.44
N ASP A 87 -11.67 -8.74 -6.33
CA ASP A 87 -12.99 -8.51 -6.95
C ASP A 87 -13.66 -7.24 -6.42
N GLU A 88 -13.57 -6.97 -5.12
CA GLU A 88 -14.10 -5.73 -4.53
C GLU A 88 -13.37 -4.50 -5.04
N VAL A 89 -12.03 -4.54 -5.14
CA VAL A 89 -11.24 -3.42 -5.70
C VAL A 89 -11.57 -3.20 -7.17
N MET A 90 -11.75 -4.26 -7.97
CA MET A 90 -12.18 -4.14 -9.38
C MET A 90 -13.57 -3.53 -9.52
N SER A 91 -14.51 -3.89 -8.63
CA SER A 91 -15.85 -3.25 -8.58
C SER A 91 -15.74 -1.76 -8.29
N MET A 92 -14.95 -1.40 -7.27
CA MET A 92 -14.76 0.01 -6.90
C MET A 92 -14.06 0.82 -8.02
N LEU A 93 -13.12 0.21 -8.76
CA LEU A 93 -12.50 0.83 -9.93
C LEU A 93 -13.54 1.10 -11.03
N THR A 94 -14.43 0.14 -11.29
CA THR A 94 -15.52 0.26 -12.27
C THR A 94 -16.54 1.32 -11.85
N GLU A 95 -16.81 1.43 -10.55
CA GLU A 95 -17.72 2.43 -9.96
C GLU A 95 -17.09 3.83 -9.84
N GLY A 96 -15.77 3.96 -10.06
CA GLY A 96 -15.04 5.22 -9.90
C GLY A 96 -14.87 5.66 -8.44
N THR A 97 -14.99 4.72 -7.49
CA THR A 97 -14.81 4.96 -6.04
C THR A 97 -13.44 4.54 -5.53
N PHE A 98 -12.60 3.98 -6.41
CA PHE A 98 -11.19 3.68 -6.15
C PHE A 98 -10.28 4.59 -6.99
N PHE A 99 -9.03 4.77 -6.55
CA PHE A 99 -8.04 5.53 -7.31
C PHE A 99 -7.86 4.91 -8.72
N PRO A 100 -7.79 5.71 -9.80
CA PRO A 100 -7.91 5.22 -11.18
C PRO A 100 -6.62 4.56 -11.67
N TYR A 101 -6.24 3.46 -11.06
CA TYR A 101 -5.13 2.65 -11.51
C TYR A 101 -5.44 1.83 -12.75
N HIS A 102 -4.40 1.56 -13.53
CA HIS A 102 -4.50 0.57 -14.59
C HIS A 102 -4.82 -0.80 -13.96
N GLN A 103 -5.88 -1.43 -14.46
CA GLN A 103 -6.31 -2.76 -14.02
C GLN A 103 -5.16 -3.76 -14.04
N SER A 104 -4.31 -3.75 -15.06
CA SER A 104 -3.15 -4.66 -15.18
C SER A 104 -2.13 -4.49 -14.05
N MET A 105 -2.03 -3.30 -13.45
CA MET A 105 -1.15 -3.07 -12.31
C MET A 105 -1.74 -3.66 -11.04
N LEU A 106 -3.05 -3.53 -10.84
CA LEU A 106 -3.74 -4.16 -9.72
C LEU A 106 -3.68 -5.69 -9.85
N GLU A 107 -3.91 -6.25 -11.04
CA GLU A 107 -3.72 -7.68 -11.32
C GLU A 107 -2.31 -8.16 -10.94
N LEU A 108 -1.27 -7.39 -11.30
CA LEU A 108 0.11 -7.69 -10.92
C LEU A 108 0.29 -7.67 -9.39
N ILE A 109 -0.19 -6.62 -8.70
CA ILE A 109 -0.08 -6.49 -7.24
C ILE A 109 -0.74 -7.68 -6.53
N PHE A 110 -1.97 -8.02 -6.93
CA PHE A 110 -2.69 -9.14 -6.34
C PHE A 110 -2.04 -10.50 -6.67
N SER A 111 -1.38 -10.64 -7.81
CA SER A 111 -0.65 -11.88 -8.14
C SER A 111 0.52 -12.15 -7.19
N PHE A 112 1.13 -11.12 -6.60
CA PHE A 112 2.20 -11.31 -5.59
C PHE A 112 1.65 -11.86 -4.27
N SER A 113 0.40 -11.56 -3.94
CA SER A 113 -0.23 -12.05 -2.72
C SER A 113 -0.47 -13.56 -2.71
N GLU A 114 -0.69 -14.16 -3.89
CA GLU A 114 -0.83 -15.61 -4.05
C GLU A 114 0.50 -16.37 -3.87
N ILE A 115 1.64 -15.67 -4.01
CA ILE A 115 2.98 -16.26 -3.87
C ILE A 115 3.35 -16.38 -2.40
N GLY A 116 3.00 -15.39 -1.57
CA GLY A 116 3.29 -15.35 -0.14
C GLY A 116 2.53 -16.39 0.71
N GLU A 117 1.39 -16.92 0.24
CA GLU A 117 0.65 -17.99 0.93
C GLU A 117 1.26 -19.39 0.73
N LYS A 118 2.20 -19.56 -0.22
CA LYS A 118 2.76 -20.87 -0.62
C LYS A 118 4.17 -21.15 -0.07
N THR A 119 4.75 -20.25 0.71
CA THR A 119 6.06 -20.41 1.37
C THR A 119 5.91 -20.41 2.87
#